data_AF-A0A9W8CNB8-F1
#
_entry.id   AF-A0A9W8CNB8-F1
#
_cell.length_a   1.000
_cell.length_b   1.000
_cell.length_c   1.000
_cell.angle_alpha   90.00
_cell.angle_beta   90.00
_cell.angle_gamma   90.00
#
_symmetry.space_group_name_H-M   'P 1'
#
loop_
_entity.id
_entity.type
_entity.pdbx_description
1 polymer ?
#
loop_
_entity_poly.entity_id
_entity_poly.type
_entity_poly.pdbx_seq_one_letter_code
_entity_poly.pdbx_strand_id
1 'polypeptide(L)'
;DPRYAEHWWKLAEKLVSNSLYVSDNVAALTVLCGNVSAICEALGPATARYMRPFVGRLTKGLHSPANMNPKLCQLHQVSLEQIKAIVKACPQRIHVYAAEIIAALAYSWTTAKGASSDNVDQLKVSITDLIKTLHQICPDETKRAVSQLVESGTVADWQNIV
;
A
#
# COMPACT_ATOMS: atom_id res chain seq x y z
N ASP A 1 22.32 -21.13 -3.28
CA ASP A 1 23.44 -20.23 -3.00
C ASP A 1 22.87 -18.85 -2.65
N PRO A 2 23.06 -18.31 -1.43
CA PRO A 2 22.50 -17.01 -1.02
C PRO A 2 23.01 -15.82 -1.85
N ARG A 3 24.03 -16.01 -2.72
CA ARG A 3 24.55 -14.98 -3.62
C ARG A 3 23.58 -14.50 -4.70
N TYR A 4 22.63 -15.34 -5.18
CA TYR A 4 21.67 -14.90 -6.20
C TYR A 4 20.72 -13.81 -5.68
N ALA A 5 20.46 -13.82 -4.37
CA ALA A 5 19.56 -12.86 -3.72
C ALA A 5 20.30 -11.62 -3.22
N GLU A 6 21.63 -11.60 -3.19
CA GLU A 6 22.44 -10.51 -2.61
C GLU A 6 22.10 -9.15 -3.24
N HIS A 7 21.90 -9.12 -4.55
CA HIS A 7 21.54 -7.89 -5.24
C HIS A 7 20.13 -7.41 -4.85
N TRP A 8 19.19 -8.32 -4.58
CA TRP A 8 17.83 -7.99 -4.12
C TRP A 8 17.83 -7.50 -2.68
N TRP A 9 18.67 -8.09 -1.82
CA TRP A 9 18.90 -7.59 -0.46
C TRP A 9 19.45 -6.16 -0.48
N LYS A 10 20.48 -5.91 -1.29
CA LYS A 10 21.06 -4.56 -1.48
C LYS A 10 20.06 -3.58 -2.07
N LEU A 11 19.21 -4.01 -3.00
CA LEU A 11 18.17 -3.17 -3.58
C LEU A 11 17.10 -2.80 -2.53
N ALA A 12 16.67 -3.75 -1.72
CA ALA A 12 15.74 -3.50 -0.62
C ALA A 12 16.30 -2.49 0.38
N GLU A 13 17.56 -2.65 0.80
CA GLU A 13 18.24 -1.70 1.68
C GLU A 13 18.34 -0.30 1.07
N LYS A 14 18.71 -0.20 -0.22
CA LYS A 14 18.76 1.06 -0.95
C LYS A 14 17.39 1.71 -1.09
N LEU A 15 16.33 0.93 -1.31
CA LEU A 15 14.97 1.46 -1.37
C LEU A 15 14.61 2.07 -0.03
N VAL A 16 14.83 1.35 1.07
CA VAL A 16 14.55 1.84 2.42
C VAL A 16 15.33 3.12 2.69
N SER A 17 16.65 3.13 2.48
CA SER A 17 17.48 4.30 2.76
C SER A 17 17.15 5.50 1.86
N ASN A 18 17.05 5.31 0.55
CA ASN A 18 16.75 6.41 -0.39
C ASN A 18 15.35 6.98 -0.18
N SER A 19 14.38 6.15 0.21
CA SER A 19 13.02 6.60 0.47
C SER A 19 12.90 7.58 1.65
N LEU A 20 13.92 7.65 2.52
CA LEU A 20 14.02 8.65 3.59
C LEU A 20 14.45 10.01 3.04
N TYR A 21 15.37 10.05 2.08
CA TYR A 21 15.96 11.28 1.55
C TYR A 21 15.12 11.95 0.46
N VAL A 22 14.24 11.21 -0.19
CA VAL A 22 13.49 11.67 -1.38
C VAL A 22 12.04 12.06 -1.00
N SER A 23 11.77 12.37 0.27
CA SER A 23 10.41 12.48 0.82
C SER A 23 9.48 13.45 0.10
N ASP A 24 10.03 14.48 -0.55
CA ASP A 24 9.25 15.59 -1.09
C ASP A 24 9.14 15.54 -2.62
N ASN A 25 9.88 14.63 -3.28
CA ASN A 25 9.84 14.46 -4.72
C ASN A 25 8.91 13.30 -5.09
N VAL A 26 7.64 13.62 -5.39
CA VAL A 26 6.60 12.65 -5.78
C VAL A 26 7.06 11.75 -6.92
N ALA A 27 7.70 12.28 -7.96
CA ALA A 27 8.11 11.48 -9.11
C ALA A 27 9.17 10.44 -8.73
N ALA A 28 10.17 10.85 -7.96
CA ALA A 28 11.21 9.94 -7.51
C ALA A 28 10.71 8.94 -6.47
N LEU A 29 9.75 9.31 -5.62
CA LEU A 29 9.03 8.37 -4.75
C LEU A 29 8.23 7.33 -5.53
N THR A 30 7.52 7.74 -6.58
CA THR A 30 6.77 6.82 -7.45
C THR A 30 7.71 5.79 -8.06
N VAL A 31 8.88 6.21 -8.56
CA VAL A 31 9.90 5.29 -9.10
C VAL A 31 10.44 4.35 -8.01
N LEU A 32 10.79 4.88 -6.84
CA LEU A 32 11.33 4.07 -5.75
C LEU A 32 10.32 3.03 -5.26
N CYS A 33 9.08 3.43 -4.97
CA CYS A 33 8.01 2.54 -4.55
C CYS A 33 7.73 1.46 -5.59
N GLY A 34 7.80 1.78 -6.89
CA GLY A 34 7.51 0.84 -7.99
C GLY A 34 8.43 -0.39 -8.08
N ASN A 35 9.47 -0.50 -7.25
CA ASN A 35 10.39 -1.64 -7.24
C ASN A 35 10.07 -2.70 -6.17
N VAL A 36 9.11 -2.46 -5.27
CA VAL A 36 8.81 -3.37 -4.15
C VAL A 36 8.31 -4.74 -4.65
N SER A 37 7.54 -4.80 -5.72
CA SER A 37 6.97 -6.02 -6.28
C SER A 37 8.07 -6.95 -6.80
N ALA A 38 9.06 -6.41 -7.52
CA ALA A 38 10.21 -7.18 -7.98
C ALA A 38 11.00 -7.78 -6.81
N ILE A 39 11.15 -7.03 -5.71
CA ILE A 39 11.77 -7.53 -4.48
C ILE A 39 10.91 -8.64 -3.86
N CYS A 40 9.59 -8.46 -3.80
CA CYS A 40 8.65 -9.46 -3.30
C CYS A 40 8.71 -10.76 -4.10
N GLU A 41 8.78 -10.67 -5.43
CA GLU A 41 8.88 -11.83 -6.33
C GLU A 41 10.21 -12.57 -6.15
N ALA A 42 11.31 -11.84 -5.99
CA ALA A 42 12.63 -12.44 -5.86
C ALA A 42 12.93 -13.03 -4.48
N LEU A 43 12.48 -12.36 -3.42
CA LEU A 43 12.74 -12.77 -2.03
C LEU A 43 11.62 -13.62 -1.44
N GLY A 44 10.42 -13.59 -2.03
CA GLY A 44 9.26 -14.32 -1.54
C GLY A 44 8.97 -14.01 -0.06
N PRO A 45 8.77 -15.04 0.80
CA PRO A 45 8.55 -14.85 2.23
C PRO A 45 9.70 -14.15 2.97
N ALA A 46 10.92 -14.14 2.41
CA ALA A 46 12.06 -13.47 3.03
C ALA A 46 11.92 -11.93 3.01
N THR A 47 11.01 -11.40 2.18
CA THR A 47 10.56 -10.00 2.19
C THR A 47 10.01 -9.57 3.55
N ALA A 48 9.60 -10.52 4.41
CA ALA A 48 9.17 -10.28 5.77
C ALA A 48 10.11 -9.36 6.57
N ARG A 49 11.43 -9.43 6.32
CA ARG A 49 12.45 -8.60 6.97
C ARG A 49 12.28 -7.10 6.68
N TYR A 50 11.68 -6.75 5.54
CA TYR A 50 11.46 -5.36 5.11
C TYR A 50 9.99 -4.95 5.09
N MET A 51 9.07 -5.79 5.59
CA MET A 51 7.65 -5.43 5.61
C MET A 51 7.39 -4.11 6.33
N ARG A 52 7.94 -3.91 7.54
CA ARG A 52 7.73 -2.67 8.29
C ARG A 52 8.15 -1.42 7.51
N PRO A 53 9.38 -1.32 6.97
CA PRO A 53 9.77 -0.14 6.21
C PRO A 53 9.03 -0.03 4.86
N PHE A 54 8.74 -1.13 4.17
CA PHE A 54 7.97 -1.07 2.92
C PHE A 54 6.54 -0.63 3.14
N VAL A 55 5.81 -1.28 4.05
CA VAL A 55 4.44 -0.89 4.40
C VAL A 55 4.42 0.57 4.85
N GLY A 56 5.27 0.97 5.80
CA GLY A 56 5.30 2.34 6.31
C GLY A 56 5.56 3.39 5.23
N ARG A 57 6.39 3.07 4.21
CA ARG A 57 6.67 3.98 3.11
C ARG A 57 5.52 4.07 2.11
N LEU A 58 4.88 2.94 1.80
CA LEU A 58 3.76 2.87 0.86
C LEU A 58 2.49 3.48 1.47
N THR A 59 2.20 3.21 2.75
CA THR A 59 1.09 3.83 3.48
C THR A 59 1.30 5.33 3.59
N LYS A 60 2.52 5.82 3.85
CA LYS A 60 2.82 7.26 3.81
C LYS A 60 2.56 7.87 2.42
N GLY A 61 2.84 7.14 1.33
CA GLY A 61 2.51 7.56 -0.03
C GLY A 61 1.01 7.82 -0.22
N LEU A 62 0.18 6.94 0.31
CA LEU A 62 -1.29 7.03 0.27
C LEU A 62 -1.90 8.14 1.14
N HIS A 63 -1.15 8.67 2.11
CA HIS A 63 -1.58 9.80 2.95
C HIS A 63 -1.40 11.17 2.27
N SER A 64 -1.10 11.20 0.97
CA SER A 64 -1.03 12.44 0.21
C SER A 64 -2.41 12.77 -0.38
N PRO A 65 -2.81 14.05 -0.52
CA PRO A 65 -4.13 14.39 -1.06
C PRO A 65 -4.23 14.09 -2.57
N ALA A 66 -4.85 12.95 -2.91
CA ALA A 66 -4.86 12.40 -4.27
C ALA A 66 -5.51 13.30 -5.33
N ASN A 67 -6.59 13.98 -4.98
CA ASN A 67 -7.37 14.87 -5.87
C ASN A 67 -6.62 16.13 -6.31
N MET A 68 -5.50 16.46 -5.66
CA MET A 68 -4.78 17.70 -5.94
C MET A 68 -3.84 17.61 -7.14
N ASN A 69 -3.40 16.40 -7.55
CA ASN A 69 -2.39 16.26 -8.59
C ASN A 69 -2.41 14.87 -9.26
N PRO A 70 -2.42 14.77 -10.60
CA PRO A 70 -2.28 13.49 -11.33
C PRO A 70 -1.06 12.65 -10.89
N LYS A 71 0.06 13.30 -10.55
CA LYS A 71 1.28 12.62 -10.05
C LYS A 71 1.05 11.95 -8.69
N LEU A 72 0.20 12.53 -7.84
CA LEU A 72 -0.16 11.93 -6.56
C LEU A 72 -1.11 10.74 -6.76
N CYS A 73 -2.08 10.86 -7.67
CA CYS A 73 -2.92 9.72 -8.05
C CYS A 73 -2.07 8.55 -8.58
N GLN A 74 -1.06 8.83 -9.42
CA GLN A 74 -0.10 7.81 -9.88
C GLN A 74 0.69 7.19 -8.72
N LEU A 75 1.17 8.01 -7.76
CA LEU A 75 1.84 7.49 -6.56
C LEU A 75 0.92 6.57 -5.74
N HIS A 76 -0.37 6.88 -5.65
CA HIS A 76 -1.34 6.05 -4.93
C HIS A 76 -1.55 4.72 -5.65
N GLN A 77 -1.75 4.75 -6.97
CA GLN A 77 -1.88 3.54 -7.79
C GLN A 77 -0.65 2.64 -7.65
N VAL A 78 0.55 3.21 -7.77
CA VAL A 78 1.80 2.46 -7.53
C VAL A 78 1.79 1.90 -6.12
N SER A 79 1.56 2.72 -5.09
CA SER A 79 1.60 2.24 -3.70
C SER A 79 0.63 1.08 -3.44
N LEU A 80 -0.57 1.08 -4.02
CA LEU A 80 -1.52 -0.01 -3.93
C LEU A 80 -1.01 -1.31 -4.55
N GLU A 81 -0.51 -1.25 -5.79
CA GLU A 81 0.02 -2.43 -6.48
C GLU A 81 1.19 -3.05 -5.72
N GLN A 82 2.02 -2.21 -5.13
CA GLN A 82 3.16 -2.65 -4.34
C GLN A 82 2.73 -3.25 -2.99
N ILE A 83 1.68 -2.70 -2.35
CA ILE A 83 1.09 -3.32 -1.15
C ILE A 83 0.50 -4.69 -1.50
N LYS A 84 -0.25 -4.82 -2.61
CA LYS A 84 -0.78 -6.12 -3.08
C LYS A 84 0.33 -7.16 -3.23
N ALA A 85 1.48 -6.77 -3.77
CA ALA A 85 2.65 -7.65 -3.88
C ALA A 85 3.19 -8.11 -2.51
N ILE A 86 3.25 -7.21 -1.52
CA ILE A 86 3.64 -7.57 -0.14
C ILE A 86 2.62 -8.53 0.48
N VAL A 87 1.32 -8.25 0.32
CA VAL A 87 0.24 -9.11 0.83
C VAL A 87 0.38 -10.53 0.27
N LYS A 88 0.64 -10.65 -1.04
CA LYS A 88 0.83 -11.94 -1.72
C LYS A 88 2.11 -12.65 -1.28
N ALA A 89 3.21 -11.93 -1.09
CA ALA A 89 4.49 -12.52 -0.71
C ALA A 89 4.55 -12.95 0.77
N CYS A 90 3.81 -12.26 1.64
CA CYS A 90 3.87 -12.44 3.10
C CYS A 90 2.47 -12.54 3.76
N PRO A 91 1.57 -13.42 3.30
CA PRO A 91 0.17 -13.46 3.79
C PRO A 91 0.09 -13.75 5.29
N GLN A 92 0.94 -14.65 5.80
CA GLN A 92 0.94 -15.04 7.22
C GLN A 92 1.34 -13.91 8.18
N ARG A 93 1.95 -12.83 7.67
CA ARG A 93 2.48 -11.71 8.48
C ARG A 93 1.74 -10.39 8.25
N ILE A 94 0.81 -10.35 7.29
CA ILE A 94 0.16 -9.09 6.90
C ILE A 94 -0.82 -8.58 7.95
N HIS A 95 -1.38 -9.47 8.79
CA HIS A 95 -2.33 -9.12 9.84
C HIS A 95 -1.81 -8.00 10.79
N VAL A 96 -0.51 -8.01 11.11
CA VAL A 96 0.16 -6.99 11.94
C VAL A 96 0.04 -5.58 11.35
N TYR A 97 -0.09 -5.49 10.03
CA TYR A 97 -0.12 -4.23 9.28
C TYR A 97 -1.51 -3.89 8.74
N ALA A 98 -2.50 -4.76 8.91
CA ALA A 98 -3.82 -4.62 8.30
C ALA A 98 -4.48 -3.28 8.68
N ALA A 99 -4.47 -2.91 9.96
CA ALA A 99 -5.04 -1.64 10.42
C ALA A 99 -4.36 -0.41 9.78
N GLU A 100 -3.03 -0.41 9.68
CA GLU A 100 -2.26 0.68 9.07
C GLU A 100 -2.55 0.81 7.58
N ILE A 101 -2.60 -0.33 6.88
CA ILE A 101 -2.94 -0.37 5.45
C ILE A 101 -4.36 0.15 5.25
N ILE A 102 -5.35 -0.38 5.97
CA ILE A 102 -6.76 0.00 5.86
C ILE A 102 -6.95 1.51 6.14
N ALA A 103 -6.29 2.08 7.15
CA ALA A 103 -6.34 3.51 7.41
C ALA A 103 -5.78 4.34 6.24
N ALA A 104 -4.65 3.92 5.66
CA ALA A 104 -4.05 4.60 4.51
C ALA A 104 -4.93 4.52 3.25
N LEU A 105 -5.58 3.36 3.04
CA LEU A 105 -6.57 3.18 1.97
C LEU A 105 -7.76 4.10 2.13
N ALA A 106 -8.26 4.26 3.37
CA ALA A 106 -9.38 5.14 3.65
C ALA A 106 -9.04 6.59 3.37
N TYR A 107 -7.83 7.05 3.75
CA TYR A 107 -7.37 8.39 3.43
C TYR A 107 -7.28 8.62 1.90
N SER A 108 -6.69 7.67 1.17
CA SER A 108 -6.62 7.70 -0.30
C SER A 108 -8.02 7.76 -0.92
N TRP A 109 -8.97 6.98 -0.40
CA TRP A 109 -10.37 6.99 -0.83
C TRP A 109 -11.06 8.33 -0.58
N THR A 110 -10.93 8.88 0.64
CA THR A 110 -11.58 10.14 1.01
C THR A 110 -11.02 11.32 0.23
N THR A 111 -9.72 11.35 -0.01
CA THR A 111 -9.09 12.41 -0.81
C THR A 111 -9.38 12.28 -2.29
N ALA A 112 -9.71 11.08 -2.77
CA ALA A 112 -10.23 10.86 -4.11
C ALA A 112 -11.73 11.22 -4.25
N LYS A 113 -12.47 11.39 -3.15
CA LYS A 113 -13.91 11.72 -3.15
C LYS A 113 -14.11 13.15 -3.69
N GLY A 114 -14.89 13.28 -4.76
CA GLY A 114 -15.17 14.56 -5.43
C GLY A 114 -14.34 14.83 -6.70
N ALA A 115 -13.31 14.03 -6.98
CA ALA A 115 -12.65 14.04 -8.28
C ALA A 115 -13.34 13.02 -9.21
N SER A 116 -13.71 13.45 -10.42
CA SER A 116 -14.29 12.57 -11.45
C SER A 116 -13.29 12.43 -12.60
N SER A 117 -12.55 11.32 -12.60
CA SER A 117 -11.70 10.92 -13.72
C SER A 117 -11.50 9.41 -13.71
N ASP A 118 -11.27 8.81 -14.89
CA ASP A 118 -11.06 7.36 -15.03
C ASP A 118 -9.99 6.82 -14.08
N ASN A 119 -8.92 7.59 -13.86
CA ASN A 119 -7.82 7.21 -12.96
C ASN A 119 -8.27 7.12 -11.49
N VAL A 120 -9.19 7.99 -11.07
CA VAL A 120 -9.76 8.00 -9.72
C VAL A 120 -10.72 6.83 -9.52
N ASP A 121 -11.48 6.46 -10.54
CA ASP A 121 -12.36 5.31 -10.46
C ASP A 121 -11.57 3.99 -10.44
N GLN A 122 -10.52 3.87 -11.25
CA GLN A 122 -9.56 2.76 -11.16
C GLN A 122 -8.89 2.66 -9.78
N LEU A 123 -8.57 3.81 -9.18
CA LEU A 123 -8.00 3.87 -7.83
C LEU A 123 -8.99 3.30 -6.79
N LYS A 124 -10.27 3.69 -6.84
CA LYS A 124 -11.31 3.17 -5.94
C LYS A 124 -11.55 1.68 -6.12
N VAL A 125 -11.56 1.18 -7.36
CA VAL A 125 -11.66 -0.27 -7.64
C VAL A 125 -10.48 -1.00 -7.01
N SER A 126 -9.26 -0.50 -7.22
CA SER A 126 -8.03 -1.10 -6.68
C SER A 126 -7.99 -1.11 -5.16
N ILE A 127 -8.51 -0.07 -4.50
CA ILE A 127 -8.67 -0.02 -3.04
C ILE A 127 -9.63 -1.11 -2.58
N THR A 128 -10.81 -1.20 -3.21
CA THR A 128 -11.83 -2.20 -2.87
C THR A 128 -11.28 -3.63 -2.99
N ASP A 129 -10.56 -3.93 -4.06
CA ASP A 129 -9.98 -5.25 -4.29
C ASP A 129 -8.91 -5.60 -3.25
N LEU A 130 -8.08 -4.64 -2.86
CA LEU A 130 -7.08 -4.85 -1.81
C LEU A 130 -7.74 -5.08 -0.44
N ILE A 131 -8.82 -4.36 -0.10
CA ILE A 131 -9.56 -4.60 1.15
C ILE A 131 -10.15 -6.01 1.15
N LYS A 132 -10.76 -6.45 0.05
CA LYS A 132 -11.28 -7.83 -0.09
C LYS A 132 -10.18 -8.87 0.06
N THR A 133 -9.02 -8.63 -0.55
CA THR A 133 -7.85 -9.53 -0.44
C THR A 133 -7.35 -9.62 1.00
N LEU A 134 -7.27 -8.47 1.71
CA LEU A 134 -6.91 -8.46 3.12
C LEU A 134 -7.95 -9.19 3.98
N HIS A 135 -9.25 -8.98 3.72
CA HIS A 135 -10.31 -9.67 4.44
C HIS A 135 -10.25 -11.19 4.26
N GLN A 136 -9.89 -11.68 3.07
CA GLN A 136 -9.69 -13.12 2.83
C GLN A 136 -8.50 -13.70 3.61
N ILE A 137 -7.47 -12.90 3.89
CA ILE A 137 -6.23 -13.36 4.54
C ILE A 137 -6.28 -13.17 6.07
N CYS A 138 -6.78 -12.04 6.54
CA CYS A 138 -6.90 -11.65 7.95
C CYS A 138 -8.28 -11.00 8.21
N PRO A 139 -9.36 -11.80 8.26
CA PRO A 139 -10.73 -11.31 8.30
C PRO A 139 -11.03 -10.49 9.56
N ASP A 140 -10.54 -10.92 10.72
CA ASP A 140 -10.83 -10.28 12.01
C ASP A 140 -10.20 -8.89 12.12
N GLU A 141 -8.92 -8.76 11.75
CA GLU A 141 -8.22 -7.48 11.76
C GLU A 141 -8.81 -6.52 10.72
N THR A 142 -9.13 -7.04 9.53
CA THR A 142 -9.70 -6.23 8.45
C THR A 142 -11.08 -5.72 8.83
N LYS A 143 -11.97 -6.60 9.32
CA LYS A 143 -13.32 -6.24 9.77
C LYS A 143 -13.26 -5.20 10.89
N ARG A 144 -12.41 -5.42 11.90
CA ARG A 144 -12.21 -4.47 13.01
C ARG A 144 -11.78 -3.09 12.50
N ALA A 145 -10.78 -3.03 11.62
CA ALA A 145 -10.26 -1.77 11.10
C ALA A 145 -11.31 -1.03 10.25
N VAL A 146 -12.05 -1.74 9.39
CA VAL A 146 -13.12 -1.13 8.58
C VAL A 146 -14.28 -0.66 9.47
N SER A 147 -14.74 -1.46 10.43
CA SER A 147 -15.80 -1.05 11.36
C SER A 147 -15.45 0.23 12.11
N GLN A 148 -14.22 0.35 12.62
CA GLN A 148 -13.77 1.58 13.30
C GLN A 148 -13.83 2.81 12.40
N LEU A 149 -13.46 2.68 11.12
CA LEU A 149 -13.49 3.78 10.16
C LEU A 149 -14.89 4.13 9.63
N VAL A 150 -15.79 3.15 9.63
CA VAL A 150 -17.21 3.36 9.36
C VAL A 150 -17.86 4.11 10.54
N GLU A 151 -17.59 3.66 11.77
CA GLU A 151 -18.11 4.27 13.01
C GLU A 151 -17.62 5.72 13.18
N SER A 152 -16.38 6.03 12.78
CA SER A 152 -15.85 7.40 12.77
C SER A 152 -16.43 8.28 11.65
N GLY A 153 -17.23 7.72 10.73
CA GLY A 153 -17.77 8.42 9.56
C GLY A 153 -16.75 8.71 8.46
N THR A 154 -15.52 8.18 8.55
CA THR A 154 -14.45 8.43 7.58
C THR A 154 -14.77 7.80 6.21
N VAL A 155 -15.31 6.58 6.21
CA VAL A 155 -15.65 5.83 4.98
C VAL A 155 -16.98 5.09 5.16
N ALA A 156 -18.08 5.83 5.34
CA ALA A 156 -19.42 5.27 5.52
C ALA A 156 -19.82 4.25 4.42
N ASP A 157 -19.33 4.47 3.20
CA ASP A 157 -19.63 3.66 2.02
C ASP A 157 -18.97 2.26 2.06
N TRP A 158 -18.08 1.98 3.02
CA TRP A 158 -17.33 0.72 3.11
C TRP A 158 -18.05 -0.41 3.88
N GLN A 159 -19.23 -0.14 4.43
CA GLN A 159 -20.02 -1.13 5.19
C GLN A 159 -20.28 -2.45 4.44
N ASN A 160 -20.27 -2.41 3.10
CA ASN A 160 -20.57 -3.57 2.25
C ASN A 160 -19.31 -4.21 1.62
N ILE A 161 -18.10 -3.76 1.98
CA ILE A 161 -16.85 -4.27 1.38
C ILE A 161 -16.33 -5.52 2.12
N VAL A 162 -16.61 -5.64 3.42
CA VAL A 162 -16.12 -6.69 4.35
C VAL A 162 -17.23 -7.34 5.16
#